data_AF-A0A3P7NCS7-F1
#
_entry.id   AF-A0A3P7NCS7-F1
#
_cell.length_a   1.000
_cell.length_b   1.000
_cell.length_c   1.000
_cell.angle_alpha   90.00
_cell.angle_beta   90.00
_cell.angle_gamma   90.00
#
_symmetry.space_group_name_H-M   'P 1'
#
loop_
_entity.id
_entity.type
_entity.pdbx_description
1 polymer ?
#
loop_
_entity_poly.entity_id
_entity_poly.type
_entity_poly.pdbx_seq_one_letter_code
_entity_poly.pdbx_strand_id
1 'polypeptide(L)'
;MVEPVPTTEADAETELLNMNESTPVEVCVIEEEGTVPPAGACEVNLVFYSQSAGYARCLLPCELNGNPEEIIWLRMEAEFRTAPLQIDVPDVQFGIICLFDSSVREIRLSNPHSIVPLAWRAEFESIPALALKQLKPYRGAEDFSSDE
;
A
#
# COMPACT_ATOMS: atom_id res chain seq x y z
N MET A 1 47.25 15.81 -1.87
CA MET A 1 46.21 15.89 -0.83
C MET A 1 45.05 16.65 -1.43
N VAL A 2 43.93 15.97 -1.67
CA VAL A 2 42.68 16.57 -2.16
C VAL A 2 41.60 15.99 -1.24
N GLU A 3 40.95 16.83 -0.46
CA GLU A 3 39.78 16.43 0.34
C GLU A 3 38.57 16.25 -0.58
N PRO A 4 37.76 15.19 -0.43
CA PRO A 4 36.47 15.10 -1.09
C PRO A 4 35.36 15.69 -0.20
N VAL A 5 34.57 16.57 -0.81
CA VAL A 5 33.31 17.15 -0.34
C VAL A 5 32.24 16.05 -0.20
N PRO A 6 31.32 16.13 0.79
CA PRO A 6 30.26 15.14 0.94
C PRO A 6 29.13 15.41 -0.07
N THR A 7 28.94 14.51 -1.03
CA THR A 7 27.72 14.49 -1.82
C THR A 7 26.67 13.71 -1.04
N THR A 8 25.81 14.44 -0.34
CA THR A 8 24.54 13.94 0.15
C THR A 8 23.64 13.73 -1.06
N GLU A 9 23.72 12.56 -1.68
CA GLU A 9 22.66 12.10 -2.56
C GLU A 9 21.61 11.45 -1.66
N ALA A 10 20.53 12.19 -1.47
CA ALA A 10 19.29 11.66 -0.97
C ALA A 10 18.85 10.55 -1.93
N ASP A 11 19.10 9.30 -1.53
CA ASP A 11 18.34 8.15 -1.98
C ASP A 11 16.90 8.34 -1.50
N ALA A 12 16.19 9.25 -2.16
CA ALA A 12 14.77 9.09 -2.36
C ALA A 12 14.67 7.85 -3.22
N GLU A 13 14.49 6.70 -2.56
CA GLU A 13 14.01 5.47 -3.15
C GLU A 13 12.70 5.79 -3.88
N THR A 14 12.86 6.21 -5.13
CA THR A 14 11.83 6.14 -6.16
C THR A 14 11.53 4.67 -6.33
N GLU A 15 10.65 4.16 -5.47
CA GLU A 15 9.82 3.01 -5.76
C GLU A 15 8.94 3.39 -6.97
N LEU A 16 9.56 3.35 -8.16
CA LEU A 16 8.86 3.22 -9.42
C LEU A 16 8.23 1.84 -9.41
N LEU A 17 7.13 1.70 -8.67
CA LEU A 17 6.23 0.59 -8.84
C LEU A 17 5.84 0.59 -10.32
N ASN A 18 6.14 -0.53 -10.99
CA ASN A 18 5.66 -0.86 -12.32
C ASN A 18 4.13 -0.77 -12.34
N MET A 19 3.59 0.42 -12.58
CA MET A 19 2.16 0.66 -12.70
C MET A 19 1.76 0.21 -14.09
N ASN A 20 1.25 -1.02 -14.18
CA ASN A 20 0.59 -1.45 -15.41
C ASN A 20 -0.56 -0.47 -15.71
N GLU A 21 -0.74 -0.12 -16.98
CA GLU A 21 -1.90 0.65 -17.44
C GLU A 21 -3.17 -0.23 -17.46
N SER A 22 -3.47 -0.93 -16.35
CA SER A 22 -4.60 -1.87 -16.28
C SER A 22 -5.35 -1.84 -14.95
N THR A 23 -5.19 -0.78 -14.15
CA THR A 23 -5.96 -0.62 -12.93
C THR A 23 -7.45 -0.59 -13.28
N PRO A 24 -8.28 -1.50 -12.74
CA PRO A 24 -9.70 -1.55 -13.07
C PRO A 24 -10.39 -0.30 -12.54
N VAL A 25 -11.16 0.36 -13.38
CA VAL A 25 -11.83 1.62 -13.07
C VAL A 25 -13.31 1.56 -13.39
N GLU A 26 -14.08 2.29 -12.60
CA GLU A 26 -15.49 2.53 -12.83
C GLU A 26 -15.67 4.03 -13.12
N VAL A 27 -16.40 4.33 -14.20
CA VAL A 27 -16.75 5.69 -14.61
C VAL A 27 -18.26 5.81 -14.51
N CYS A 28 -18.73 6.83 -13.80
CA CYS A 28 -20.15 7.18 -13.77
C CYS A 28 -20.34 8.59 -14.33
N VAL A 29 -21.19 8.71 -15.35
CA VAL A 29 -21.64 10.00 -15.87
C VAL A 29 -22.90 10.38 -15.09
N ILE A 30 -22.90 11.55 -14.44
CA ILE A 30 -24.05 11.97 -13.62
C ILE A 30 -25.23 12.37 -14.52
N GLU A 31 -24.92 13.00 -15.67
CA GLU A 31 -25.86 13.44 -16.69
C GLU A 31 -25.48 12.79 -18.02
N GLU A 32 -26.12 11.66 -18.35
CA GLU A 32 -25.77 10.84 -19.53
C GLU A 32 -26.08 11.52 -20.87
N GLU A 33 -26.97 12.51 -20.87
CA GLU A 33 -27.38 13.25 -22.06
C GLU A 33 -27.52 14.76 -21.77
N GLY A 34 -27.26 15.58 -22.79
CA GLY A 34 -27.40 17.03 -22.70
C GLY A 34 -27.43 17.69 -24.07
N THR A 35 -27.79 18.97 -24.10
CA THR A 35 -27.77 19.78 -25.33
C THR A 35 -26.83 20.97 -25.16
N VAL A 36 -25.85 21.08 -26.04
CA VAL A 36 -24.98 22.25 -26.11
C VAL A 36 -25.66 23.31 -26.98
N PRO A 37 -25.96 24.52 -26.45
CA PRO A 37 -26.61 25.56 -27.23
C PRO A 37 -25.66 26.14 -28.29
N PRO A 38 -26.18 26.73 -29.38
CA PRO A 38 -25.37 27.41 -30.39
C PRO A 38 -24.47 28.47 -29.76
N ALA A 39 -23.17 28.40 -30.05
CA ALA A 39 -22.15 29.28 -29.48
C ALA A 39 -22.11 29.33 -27.94
N GLY A 40 -22.55 28.27 -27.25
CA GLY A 40 -22.46 28.14 -25.81
C GLY A 40 -21.71 26.89 -25.35
N ALA A 41 -21.84 26.57 -24.07
CA ALA A 41 -21.19 25.45 -23.42
C ALA A 41 -22.18 24.70 -22.51
N CYS A 42 -21.87 23.45 -22.21
CA CYS A 42 -22.56 22.62 -21.23
C CYS A 42 -21.50 22.06 -20.28
N GLU A 43 -21.79 22.04 -18.99
CA GLU A 43 -20.96 21.38 -17.98
C GLU A 43 -21.51 19.96 -17.75
N VAL A 44 -20.62 18.98 -17.65
CA VAL A 44 -20.97 17.59 -17.40
C VAL A 44 -20.16 17.09 -16.22
N ASN A 45 -20.82 16.51 -15.24
CA ASN A 45 -20.17 15.96 -14.06
C ASN A 45 -19.90 14.47 -14.24
N LEU A 46 -18.67 14.07 -13.89
CA LEU A 46 -18.17 12.71 -14.05
C LEU A 46 -17.58 12.24 -12.73
N VAL A 47 -17.80 10.97 -12.39
CA VAL A 47 -17.14 10.29 -11.28
C VAL A 47 -16.19 9.25 -11.86
N PHE A 48 -14.92 9.32 -11.47
CA PHE A 48 -13.89 8.38 -11.92
C PHE A 48 -13.21 7.77 -10.70
N TYR A 49 -13.41 6.46 -10.47
CA TYR A 49 -12.90 5.80 -9.27
C TYR A 49 -12.38 4.39 -9.53
N SER A 50 -11.54 3.92 -8.61
CA SER A 50 -11.01 2.55 -8.59
C SER A 50 -11.02 2.01 -7.16
N GLN A 51 -11.14 0.69 -7.04
CA GLN A 51 -10.93 -0.04 -5.78
C GLN A 51 -9.48 -0.51 -5.60
N SER A 52 -8.64 -0.30 -6.61
CA SER A 52 -7.23 -0.72 -6.63
C SER A 52 -6.33 0.49 -6.79
N ALA A 53 -5.17 0.44 -6.14
CA ALA A 53 -4.11 1.41 -6.42
C ALA A 53 -3.44 1.09 -7.76
N GLY A 54 -2.95 2.13 -8.43
CA GLY A 54 -2.28 2.05 -9.71
C GLY A 54 -2.71 3.15 -10.67
N TYR A 55 -2.19 3.09 -11.89
CA TYR A 55 -2.48 4.07 -12.93
C TYR A 55 -3.63 3.54 -13.78
N ALA A 56 -4.58 4.41 -14.07
CA ALA A 56 -5.65 4.08 -14.99
C ALA A 56 -5.78 5.17 -16.05
N ARG A 57 -6.05 4.71 -17.26
CA ARG A 57 -6.39 5.52 -18.42
C ARG A 57 -7.60 4.89 -19.09
N CYS A 58 -8.62 5.69 -19.35
CA CYS A 58 -9.79 5.23 -20.11
C CYS A 58 -10.26 6.31 -21.10
N LEU A 59 -11.01 5.85 -22.11
CA LEU A 59 -11.64 6.70 -23.10
C LEU A 59 -13.15 6.55 -22.97
N LEU A 60 -13.86 7.66 -22.79
CA LEU A 60 -15.32 7.71 -22.81
C LEU A 60 -15.78 8.22 -24.19
N PRO A 61 -16.56 7.44 -24.94
CA PRO A 61 -17.17 7.91 -26.17
C PRO A 61 -18.33 8.87 -25.85
N CYS A 62 -18.35 10.01 -26.53
CA CYS A 62 -19.44 10.97 -26.51
C CYS A 62 -20.04 11.06 -27.91
N GLU A 63 -21.22 10.48 -28.10
CA GLU A 63 -21.95 10.52 -29.36
C GLU A 63 -22.56 11.90 -29.59
N LEU A 64 -22.40 12.43 -30.80
CA LEU A 64 -23.00 13.70 -31.20
C LEU A 64 -24.29 13.45 -31.97
N ASN A 65 -25.34 14.20 -31.63
CA ASN A 65 -26.63 14.17 -32.33
C ASN A 65 -27.26 12.76 -32.43
N GLY A 66 -26.91 11.84 -31.51
CA GLY A 66 -27.35 10.44 -31.57
C GLY A 66 -26.85 9.68 -32.80
N ASN A 67 -25.78 10.16 -33.44
CA ASN A 67 -25.14 9.51 -34.57
C ASN A 67 -23.93 8.70 -34.09
N PRO A 68 -23.97 7.35 -34.18
CA PRO A 68 -22.86 6.49 -33.73
C PRO A 68 -21.59 6.63 -34.57
N GLU A 69 -21.66 7.27 -35.75
CA GLU A 69 -20.50 7.57 -36.59
C GLU A 69 -19.80 8.89 -36.19
N GLU A 70 -20.47 9.73 -35.39
CA GLU A 70 -19.94 11.01 -34.90
C GLU A 70 -19.62 10.93 -33.40
N ILE A 71 -18.46 10.35 -33.08
CA ILE A 71 -18.00 10.16 -31.69
C ILE A 71 -16.81 11.09 -31.40
N ILE A 72 -16.90 11.83 -30.29
CA ILE A 72 -15.75 12.48 -29.64
C ILE A 72 -15.28 11.60 -28.49
N TRP A 73 -13.97 11.44 -28.34
CA TRP A 73 -13.40 10.65 -27.24
C TRP A 73 -12.84 11.55 -26.14
N LEU A 74 -13.43 11.45 -24.95
CA LEU A 74 -12.88 12.07 -23.75
C LEU A 74 -11.85 11.13 -23.11
N ARG A 75 -10.61 11.58 -23.00
CA ARG A 75 -9.53 10.85 -22.31
C ARG A 75 -9.52 11.22 -20.83
N MET A 76 -9.64 10.21 -19.96
CA MET A 76 -9.53 10.35 -18.51
C MET A 76 -8.33 9.55 -18.01
N GLU A 77 -7.56 10.17 -17.12
CA GLU A 77 -6.34 9.60 -16.54
C GLU A 77 -6.26 9.93 -15.06
N ALA A 78 -5.91 8.94 -14.24
CA ALA A 78 -5.73 9.12 -12.82
C ALA A 78 -4.71 8.10 -12.28
N GLU A 79 -3.95 8.56 -11.28
CA GLU A 79 -3.16 7.71 -10.41
C GLU A 79 -3.95 7.48 -9.12
N PHE A 80 -4.44 6.26 -8.91
CA PHE A 80 -5.11 5.84 -7.69
C PHE A 80 -4.07 5.39 -6.67
N ARG A 81 -4.07 5.99 -5.49
CA ARG A 81 -3.17 5.64 -4.39
C ARG A 81 -3.95 5.02 -3.26
N THR A 82 -3.41 3.95 -2.68
CA THR A 82 -3.91 3.43 -1.41
C THR A 82 -3.58 4.45 -0.32
N ALA A 83 -4.58 4.84 0.46
CA ALA A 83 -4.30 5.61 1.67
C ALA A 83 -3.41 4.74 2.58
N PRO A 84 -2.27 5.26 3.09
CA PRO A 84 -1.45 4.49 4.01
C PRO A 84 -2.26 4.22 5.27
N LEU A 85 -2.50 2.94 5.56
CA LEU A 85 -3.01 2.54 6.86
C LEU A 85 -1.93 2.86 7.89
N GLN A 86 -2.29 3.66 8.89
CA GLN A 86 -1.36 4.04 9.94
C GLN A 86 -1.47 3.05 11.10
N ILE A 87 -0.35 2.40 11.41
CA ILE A 87 -0.16 1.55 12.58
C ILE A 87 0.52 2.39 13.66
N ASP A 88 -0.01 2.36 14.88
CA ASP A 88 0.53 3.14 16.00
C ASP A 88 1.89 2.65 16.49
N VAL A 89 2.15 1.35 16.42
CA VAL A 89 3.42 0.73 16.77
C VAL A 89 3.96 -0.15 15.63
N PRO A 90 5.20 0.09 15.14
CA PRO A 90 5.80 -0.72 14.09
C PRO A 90 6.23 -2.11 14.58
N ASP A 91 6.59 -2.23 15.86
CA ASP A 91 7.08 -3.46 16.48
C ASP A 91 6.40 -3.68 17.84
N VAL A 92 5.96 -4.92 18.09
CA VAL A 92 5.36 -5.31 19.37
C VAL A 92 6.29 -6.26 20.12
N GLN A 93 6.86 -5.80 21.23
CA GLN A 93 7.71 -6.61 22.09
C GLN A 93 6.90 -7.24 23.24
N PHE A 94 6.91 -8.57 23.30
CA PHE A 94 6.26 -9.32 24.39
C PHE A 94 7.16 -9.54 25.61
N GLY A 95 8.48 -9.41 25.45
CA GLY A 95 9.45 -9.65 26.53
C GLY A 95 9.52 -11.12 26.94
N ILE A 96 9.70 -11.36 28.24
CA ILE A 96 9.73 -12.72 28.82
C ILE A 96 8.30 -13.15 29.15
N ILE A 97 7.82 -14.19 28.49
CA ILE A 97 6.55 -14.86 28.83
C ILE A 97 6.91 -16.19 29.51
N CYS A 98 6.35 -16.42 30.70
CA CYS A 98 6.52 -17.70 31.38
C CYS A 98 5.80 -18.83 30.63
N LEU A 99 6.36 -20.04 30.70
CA LEU A 99 5.70 -21.21 30.13
C LEU A 99 4.30 -21.35 30.74
N PHE A 100 3.33 -21.70 29.89
CA PHE A 100 1.92 -21.85 30.24
C PHE A 100 1.20 -20.55 30.64
N ASP A 101 1.83 -19.40 30.44
CA ASP A 101 1.20 -18.09 30.59
C ASP A 101 0.84 -17.49 29.23
N SER A 102 -0.11 -16.56 29.22
CA SER A 102 -0.53 -15.84 28.02
C SER A 102 -0.40 -14.34 28.22
N SER A 103 0.18 -13.66 27.23
CA SER A 103 0.26 -12.19 27.21
C SER A 103 -0.49 -11.66 26.00
N VAL A 104 -1.26 -10.59 26.22
CA VAL A 104 -1.99 -9.87 25.17
C VAL A 104 -1.37 -8.49 24.99
N ARG A 105 -1.32 -8.03 23.73
CA ARG A 105 -0.97 -6.66 23.37
C ARG A 105 -2.01 -6.15 22.39
N GLU A 106 -2.40 -4.91 22.59
CA GLU A 106 -3.30 -4.19 21.69
C GLU A 106 -2.44 -3.33 20.75
N ILE A 107 -2.81 -3.32 19.48
CA ILE A 107 -2.26 -2.40 18.48
C ILE A 107 -3.42 -1.64 17.86
N ARG A 108 -3.17 -0.44 17.37
CA ARG A 108 -4.17 0.39 16.73
C ARG A 108 -3.86 0.55 15.25
N LEU A 109 -4.78 0.05 14.43
CA LEU A 109 -4.84 0.35 13.00
C LEU A 109 -5.77 1.56 12.80
N SER A 110 -5.29 2.56 12.06
CA SER A 110 -6.04 3.78 11.77
C SER A 110 -6.01 4.12 10.28
N ASN A 111 -7.13 4.61 9.78
CA ASN A 111 -7.32 4.97 8.38
C ASN A 111 -7.69 6.47 8.27
N PRO A 112 -6.79 7.39 8.67
CA PRO A 112 -7.14 8.81 8.84
C PRO A 112 -7.35 9.57 7.52
N HIS A 113 -6.87 9.02 6.40
CA HIS A 113 -6.83 9.70 5.10
C HIS A 113 -7.80 9.11 4.07
N SER A 114 -8.67 8.19 4.45
CA SER A 114 -9.70 7.64 3.57
C SER A 114 -11.09 7.83 4.15
N ILE A 115 -12.02 8.15 3.25
CA ILE A 115 -13.46 8.21 3.55
C ILE A 115 -14.14 6.85 3.40
N VAL A 116 -13.44 5.83 2.90
CA VAL A 116 -13.94 4.47 2.67
C VAL A 116 -13.37 3.52 3.72
N PRO A 117 -14.18 2.60 4.29
CA PRO A 117 -13.68 1.56 5.19
C PRO A 117 -12.64 0.65 4.52
N LEU A 118 -11.62 0.24 5.27
CA LEU A 118 -10.63 -0.74 4.82
C LEU A 118 -10.86 -2.06 5.56
N ALA A 119 -10.87 -3.17 4.80
CA ALA A 119 -10.81 -4.51 5.38
C ALA A 119 -9.35 -4.85 5.70
N TRP A 120 -9.11 -5.49 6.83
CA TRP A 120 -7.78 -5.97 7.22
C TRP A 120 -7.82 -7.47 7.53
N ARG A 121 -6.69 -8.13 7.32
CA ARG A 121 -6.48 -9.54 7.68
C ARG A 121 -5.05 -9.69 8.18
N ALA A 122 -4.89 -10.36 9.31
CA ALA A 122 -3.60 -10.82 9.79
C ALA A 122 -3.51 -12.33 9.54
N GLU A 123 -2.45 -12.77 8.86
CA GLU A 123 -2.12 -14.18 8.69
C GLU A 123 -0.80 -14.44 9.41
N PHE A 124 -0.71 -15.54 10.16
CA PHE A 124 0.51 -15.94 10.83
C PHE A 124 1.18 -17.05 10.02
N GLU A 125 2.32 -16.75 9.41
CA GLU A 125 3.21 -17.78 8.92
C GLU A 125 4.02 -18.32 10.11
N SER A 126 3.80 -19.59 10.45
CA SER A 126 4.66 -20.24 11.45
C SER A 126 6.08 -20.32 10.90
N ILE A 127 7.00 -19.53 11.46
CA ILE A 127 8.43 -19.77 11.24
C ILE A 127 8.74 -21.13 11.88
N PRO A 128 9.14 -22.17 11.11
CA PRO A 128 9.42 -23.47 11.70
C PRO A 128 10.56 -23.32 12.71
N ALA A 129 10.36 -23.88 13.89
CA ALA A 129 11.25 -23.81 15.05
C ALA A 129 12.57 -24.59 14.83
N LEU A 130 13.34 -24.30 13.79
CA LEU A 130 14.63 -24.94 13.51
C LEU A 130 15.60 -23.96 12.82
N ALA A 131 15.94 -22.87 13.51
CA ALA A 131 17.24 -22.23 13.38
C ALA A 131 18.00 -22.19 14.73
N LEU A 132 17.59 -22.98 15.73
CA LEU A 132 18.43 -23.32 16.87
C LEU A 132 19.54 -24.26 16.37
N LYS A 133 20.60 -23.69 15.81
CA LYS A 133 21.90 -24.38 15.73
C LYS A 133 22.29 -24.76 17.15
N GLN A 134 22.04 -26.02 17.50
CA GLN A 134 22.76 -26.86 18.48
C GLN A 134 23.75 -26.08 19.36
N LEU A 135 23.25 -25.38 20.38
CA LEU A 135 24.09 -24.95 21.49
C LEU A 135 24.44 -26.22 22.26
N LYS A 136 25.63 -26.77 21.99
CA LYS A 136 26.20 -27.81 22.85
C LYS A 136 26.34 -27.23 24.26
N PRO A 137 25.91 -27.96 25.31
CA PRO A 137 26.14 -27.50 26.66
C PRO A 137 27.64 -27.32 26.91
N TYR A 138 28.02 -26.14 27.39
CA TYR A 138 29.37 -25.82 27.82
C TYR A 138 29.67 -26.67 29.07
N ARG A 139 30.47 -27.74 28.92
CA ARG A 139 30.98 -28.50 30.06
C ARG A 139 32.30 -27.83 30.49
N GLY A 140 32.17 -26.81 31.35
CA GLY A 140 33.30 -26.08 31.92
C GLY A 140 33.62 -26.58 33.33
N ALA A 141 34.81 -27.20 33.45
CA ALA A 141 35.72 -27.25 34.60
C ALA A 141 35.15 -27.47 36.02
N GLU A 142 35.29 -28.69 36.52
CA GLU A 142 35.61 -28.92 37.93
C GLU A 142 37.07 -29.40 38.01
N ASP A 143 37.99 -28.43 37.96
CA ASP A 143 39.32 -28.56 38.56
C ASP A 143 39.14 -28.19 40.04
N PHE A 144 38.93 -29.20 40.89
CA PHE A 144 39.17 -29.07 42.32
C PHE A 144 40.16 -30.15 42.72
N SER A 145 41.42 -29.72 42.77
CA SER A 145 42.44 -30.25 43.65
C SER A 145 41.86 -30.52 45.04
N SER A 146 42.16 -31.70 45.57
CA SER A 146 42.19 -31.92 47.01
C SER A 146 43.39 -32.82 47.27
N ASP A 147 44.47 -32.16 47.71
CA ASP A 147 45.50 -32.75 48.57
C ASP A 147 44.85 -33.57 49.70
N GLU A 148 45.22 -34.85 49.81
CA GLU A 148 45.83 -35.47 51.01
C GLU A 148 46.22 -36.94 50.73
#